data_AF-A0A2E5EJG9-F1
#
_entry.id   AF-A0A2E5EJG9-F1
#
_cell.length_a   1.000
_cell.length_b   1.000
_cell.length_c   1.000
_cell.angle_alpha   90.00
_cell.angle_beta   90.00
_cell.angle_gamma   90.00
#
_symmetry.space_group_name_H-M   'P 1'
#
loop_
_entity.id
_entity.type
_entity.pdbx_description
1 polymer ?
#
loop_
_entity_poly.entity_id
_entity_poly.type
_entity_poly.pdbx_seq_one_letter_code
_entity_poly.pdbx_strand_id
1 'polypeptide(L)'
;MENAKLCHSQLRHKGKWGKVVDVLNSHEMPPEEEPQPNTAAVAKVVAAELVRRDGAIVLRRMNRTEYQDNVRDLTGVDFDVSAFPQDPPAGGFDNNSKALTISPLHLELCIDMAQKILDRAWWRARN
;
A
#
# COMPACT_ATOMS: atom_id res chain seq x y z
N MET A 1 11.06 5.04 -10.99
CA MET A 1 12.04 4.69 -9.92
C MET A 1 11.78 5.39 -8.58
N GLU A 2 10.65 6.07 -8.39
CA GLU A 2 10.35 6.86 -7.19
C GLU A 2 9.66 6.04 -6.07
N ASN A 3 8.99 4.95 -6.45
CA ASN A 3 8.20 4.11 -5.55
C ASN A 3 9.02 3.22 -4.59
N ALA A 4 10.29 2.96 -4.90
CA ALA A 4 11.18 2.19 -4.01
C ALA A 4 11.67 3.01 -2.79
N LYS A 5 11.69 4.34 -2.88
CA LYS A 5 12.10 5.22 -1.76
C LYS A 5 11.00 5.36 -0.70
N LEU A 6 9.73 5.27 -1.09
CA LEU A 6 8.59 5.33 -0.17
C LEU A 6 8.55 4.13 0.79
N CYS A 7 8.95 2.94 0.34
CA CYS A 7 9.02 1.76 1.20
C CYS A 7 10.12 1.88 2.28
N HIS A 8 11.28 2.46 1.95
CA HIS A 8 12.36 2.67 2.91
C HIS A 8 12.04 3.74 3.97
N SER A 9 11.31 4.81 3.61
CA SER A 9 10.90 5.84 4.59
C SER A 9 9.83 5.32 5.56
N GLN A 10 8.86 4.53 5.07
CA GLN A 10 7.82 3.93 5.91
C GLN A 10 8.39 2.99 6.99
N LEU A 11 9.45 2.23 6.66
CA LEU A 11 10.17 1.40 7.63
C LEU A 11 10.88 2.22 8.72
N ARG A 12 11.37 3.44 8.41
CA ARG A 12 11.96 4.35 9.42
C ARG A 12 10.94 4.88 10.43
N HIS A 13 9.66 4.94 10.08
CA HIS A 13 8.61 5.37 11.01
C HIS A 13 8.16 4.28 11.97
N LYS A 14 8.26 3.00 11.59
CA LYS A 14 7.86 1.86 12.43
C LYS A 14 8.59 1.84 13.78
N GLY A 15 9.89 2.13 13.76
CA GLY A 15 10.70 2.27 14.97
C GLY A 15 10.41 3.54 15.78
N LYS A 16 9.88 4.60 15.15
CA LYS A 16 9.49 5.84 15.85
C LYS A 16 8.14 5.67 16.58
N TRP A 17 7.15 5.05 15.94
CA TRP A 17 5.85 4.78 16.56
C TRP A 17 5.95 3.80 17.72
N GLY A 18 6.86 2.82 17.65
CA GLY A 18 7.17 1.96 18.79
C GLY A 18 7.61 2.77 20.00
N LYS A 19 8.59 3.68 19.83
CA LYS A 19 9.04 4.57 20.89
C LYS A 19 7.92 5.47 21.43
N VAL A 20 7.05 5.98 20.57
CA VAL A 20 5.90 6.81 20.99
C VAL A 20 4.95 6.00 21.87
N VAL A 21 4.63 4.76 21.51
CA VAL A 21 3.79 3.88 22.33
C VAL A 21 4.47 3.49 23.64
N ASP A 22 5.77 3.22 23.61
CA ASP A 22 6.54 2.87 24.81
C ASP A 22 6.56 4.05 25.80
N VAL A 23 6.82 5.27 25.32
CA VAL A 23 6.82 6.51 26.12
C VAL A 23 5.42 6.84 26.67
N LEU A 24 4.36 6.58 25.89
CA LEU A 24 2.99 6.76 26.34
C LEU A 24 2.59 5.73 27.41
N ASN A 25 3.07 4.49 27.32
CA ASN A 25 2.84 3.44 28.33
C ASN A 25 3.66 3.66 29.60
N SER A 26 4.86 4.23 29.49
CA SER A 26 5.75 4.51 30.63
C SER A 26 5.36 5.77 31.41
N HIS A 27 4.39 6.55 30.89
CA HIS A 27 4.03 7.89 31.40
C HIS A 27 5.25 8.83 31.53
N GLU A 28 6.32 8.57 30.78
CA GLU A 28 7.54 9.40 30.80
C GLU A 28 7.33 10.77 30.13
N MET A 29 6.24 10.94 29.37
CA MET A 29 5.83 12.20 28.75
C MET A 29 4.31 12.44 28.85
N PRO A 30 3.87 13.71 28.96
CA PRO A 30 4.69 14.92 29.12
C PRO A 30 5.29 15.03 30.54
N PRO A 31 6.30 15.90 30.77
CA PRO A 31 6.94 16.09 32.08
C PRO A 31 5.94 16.37 33.20
N GLU A 32 6.29 16.08 34.46
CA GLU A 32 5.40 16.15 35.63
C GLU A 32 4.67 17.51 35.80
N GLU A 33 5.24 18.60 35.27
CA GLU A 33 4.69 19.95 35.34
C GLU A 33 3.59 20.24 34.29
N GLU A 34 3.41 19.36 33.30
CA GLU A 34 2.39 19.51 32.25
C GLU A 34 1.22 18.55 32.44
N PRO A 35 0.00 18.94 32.00
CA PRO A 35 -1.18 18.10 32.14
C PRO A 35 -1.03 16.81 31.34
N GLN A 36 -0.99 15.70 32.06
CA GLN A 36 -0.95 14.36 31.50
C GLN A 36 -2.16 14.12 30.58
N PRO A 37 -1.98 13.50 29.40
CA PRO A 37 -3.08 13.13 28.55
C PRO A 37 -4.00 12.13 29.26
N ASN A 38 -5.29 12.25 29.02
CA ASN A 38 -6.30 11.34 29.56
C ASN A 38 -5.92 9.88 29.24
N THR A 39 -5.90 9.02 30.25
CA THR A 39 -5.57 7.59 30.12
C THR A 39 -6.44 6.88 29.08
N ALA A 40 -7.69 7.33 28.88
CA ALA A 40 -8.57 6.81 27.82
C ALA A 40 -8.12 7.21 26.40
N ALA A 41 -7.49 8.38 26.25
CA ALA A 41 -6.92 8.80 24.98
C ALA A 41 -5.63 8.04 24.68
N VAL A 42 -4.79 7.79 25.69
CA VAL A 42 -3.58 6.96 25.59
C VAL A 42 -3.95 5.54 25.17
N ALA A 43 -4.92 4.91 25.85
CA ALA A 43 -5.39 3.58 25.52
C ALA A 43 -5.91 3.47 24.07
N LYS A 44 -6.58 4.50 23.55
CA LYS A 44 -7.02 4.54 22.14
C LYS A 44 -5.85 4.54 21.16
N VAL A 45 -4.80 5.32 21.44
CA VAL A 45 -3.61 5.39 20.57
C VAL A 45 -2.85 4.06 20.59
N VAL A 46 -2.67 3.47 21.77
CA VAL A 46 -2.00 2.18 21.94
C VAL A 46 -2.79 1.06 21.26
N ALA A 47 -4.12 1.02 21.43
CA ALA A 47 -4.97 0.05 20.75
C ALA A 47 -4.93 0.21 19.22
N ALA A 48 -4.92 1.45 18.72
CA ALA A 48 -4.80 1.71 17.28
C ALA A 48 -3.46 1.24 16.72
N GLU A 49 -2.36 1.44 17.43
CA GLU A 49 -1.04 0.96 16.99
C GLU A 49 -0.93 -0.58 17.08
N LEU A 50 -1.56 -1.21 18.07
CA LEU A 50 -1.62 -2.68 18.15
C LEU A 50 -2.31 -3.29 16.94
N VAL A 51 -3.44 -2.72 16.52
CA VAL A 51 -4.16 -3.13 15.29
C VAL A 51 -3.31 -2.92 14.03
N ARG A 52 -2.48 -1.87 13.98
CA ARG A 52 -1.52 -1.66 12.88
C ARG A 52 -0.38 -2.67 12.90
N ARG A 53 0.09 -3.10 14.08
CA ARG A 53 1.13 -4.13 14.24
C ARG A 53 0.67 -5.51 13.81
N ASP A 54 -0.61 -5.82 13.97
CA ASP A 54 -1.22 -7.11 13.61
C ASP A 54 -1.49 -7.28 12.09
N GLY A 55 -0.99 -6.35 11.28
CA GLY A 55 -1.06 -6.44 9.83
C GLY A 55 -0.09 -7.48 9.29
N ALA A 56 -0.50 -8.75 9.25
CA ALA A 56 0.15 -9.74 8.40
C ALA A 56 0.32 -9.14 6.99
N ILE A 57 1.52 -9.23 6.43
CA ILE A 57 1.77 -8.80 5.06
C ILE A 57 1.06 -9.80 4.15
N VAL A 58 -0.17 -9.47 3.77
CA VAL A 58 -0.95 -10.26 2.82
C VAL A 58 -0.46 -9.92 1.42
N LEU A 59 -0.05 -10.93 0.66
CA LEU A 59 0.24 -10.76 -0.75
C LEU A 59 -1.04 -10.31 -1.46
N ARG A 60 -0.95 -9.20 -2.19
CA ARG A 60 -2.06 -8.63 -2.96
C ARG A 60 -1.70 -8.54 -4.42
N ARG A 61 -2.72 -8.53 -5.29
CA ARG A 61 -2.52 -8.09 -6.67
C ARG A 61 -2.44 -6.56 -6.76
N MET A 62 -1.95 -6.07 -7.89
CA MET A 62 -2.05 -4.66 -8.24
C MET A 62 -3.49 -4.31 -8.61
N ASN A 63 -3.90 -3.08 -8.28
CA ASN A 63 -5.17 -2.53 -8.75
C ASN A 63 -5.04 -2.04 -10.21
N ARG A 64 -6.16 -1.73 -10.85
CA ARG A 64 -6.21 -1.31 -12.27
C ARG A 64 -5.33 -0.08 -12.53
N THR A 65 -5.44 0.94 -11.70
CA THR A 65 -4.69 2.20 -11.83
C THR A 65 -3.19 1.95 -11.68
N GLU A 66 -2.79 1.20 -10.66
CA GLU A 66 -1.40 0.80 -10.41
C GLU A 66 -0.85 0.00 -11.59
N TYR A 67 -1.62 -0.93 -12.16
CA TYR A 67 -1.20 -1.70 -13.32
C TYR A 67 -1.01 -0.81 -14.54
N GLN A 68 -1.94 0.13 -14.78
CA GLN A 68 -1.83 1.11 -15.87
C GLN A 68 -0.57 1.96 -15.74
N ASP A 69 -0.37 2.57 -14.57
CA ASP A 69 0.75 3.46 -14.30
C ASP A 69 2.08 2.72 -14.38
N ASN A 70 2.19 1.50 -13.83
CA ASN A 70 3.43 0.74 -13.89
C ASN A 70 3.78 0.32 -15.32
N VAL A 71 2.82 -0.12 -16.12
CA VAL A 71 3.07 -0.46 -17.52
C VAL A 71 3.49 0.78 -18.31
N ARG A 72 2.83 1.92 -18.11
CA ARG A 72 3.22 3.20 -18.73
C ARG A 72 4.65 3.58 -18.32
N ASP A 73 5.00 3.46 -17.06
CA ASP A 73 6.32 3.82 -16.56
C ASP A 73 7.43 2.88 -17.06
N LEU A 74 7.14 1.59 -17.22
CA LEU A 74 8.11 0.59 -17.66
C LEU A 74 8.28 0.54 -19.18
N THR A 75 7.20 0.73 -19.92
CA THR A 75 7.17 0.50 -21.39
C THR A 75 6.89 1.76 -22.19
N GLY A 76 6.41 2.84 -21.57
CA GLY A 76 5.97 4.06 -22.25
C GLY A 76 4.66 3.88 -23.04
N VAL A 77 3.98 2.75 -22.91
CA VAL A 77 2.72 2.44 -23.60
C VAL A 77 1.54 2.75 -22.70
N ASP A 78 0.57 3.48 -23.25
CA ASP A 78 -0.75 3.63 -22.64
C ASP A 78 -1.72 2.58 -23.22
N PHE A 79 -2.54 1.99 -22.35
CA PHE A 79 -3.42 0.90 -22.69
C PHE A 79 -4.67 0.94 -21.80
N ASP A 80 -5.74 0.34 -22.30
CA ASP A 80 -7.02 0.31 -21.60
C ASP A 80 -7.06 -0.83 -20.57
N VAL A 81 -7.27 -0.49 -19.31
CA VAL A 81 -7.43 -1.42 -18.17
C VAL A 81 -8.88 -1.81 -17.90
N SER A 82 -9.84 -1.38 -18.72
CA SER A 82 -11.26 -1.72 -18.58
C SER A 82 -11.54 -3.23 -18.65
N ALA A 83 -10.64 -3.99 -19.29
CA ALA A 83 -10.72 -5.45 -19.42
C ALA A 83 -10.56 -6.20 -18.09
N PHE A 84 -9.87 -5.63 -17.11
CA PHE A 84 -9.80 -6.22 -15.77
C PHE A 84 -11.13 -6.08 -15.04
N PRO A 85 -11.50 -6.92 -14.07
CA PRO A 85 -12.64 -6.68 -13.17
C PRO A 85 -12.46 -5.43 -12.30
N GLN A 86 -13.55 -4.84 -11.81
CA GLN A 86 -13.47 -3.63 -10.98
C GLN A 86 -12.91 -3.96 -9.60
N ASP A 87 -12.00 -3.12 -9.11
CA ASP A 87 -11.41 -3.32 -7.79
C ASP A 87 -12.37 -2.87 -6.69
N PRO A 88 -12.64 -3.71 -5.68
CA PRO A 88 -13.51 -3.33 -4.58
C PRO A 88 -12.80 -2.31 -3.68
N PRO A 89 -13.39 -1.13 -3.42
CA PRO A 89 -12.85 -0.21 -2.42
C PRO A 89 -13.04 -0.82 -1.03
N ALA A 90 -12.00 -0.77 -0.19
CA ALA A 90 -12.05 -1.29 1.16
C ALA A 90 -11.48 -0.28 2.16
N GLY A 91 -12.35 0.18 3.07
CA GLY A 91 -11.99 1.22 4.05
C GLY A 91 -11.73 2.58 3.42
N GLY A 92 -12.32 2.87 2.24
CA GLY A 92 -12.10 4.11 1.49
C GLY A 92 -10.83 4.12 0.64
N PHE A 93 -10.08 3.01 0.60
CA PHE A 93 -8.87 2.87 -0.20
C PHE A 93 -9.04 1.76 -1.26
N ASP A 94 -8.40 1.96 -2.40
CA ASP A 94 -8.40 1.05 -3.56
C ASP A 94 -7.12 0.20 -3.67
N ASN A 95 -6.19 0.33 -2.72
CA ASN A 95 -4.91 -0.40 -2.66
C ASN A 95 -4.83 -1.35 -1.44
N ASN A 96 -5.98 -1.74 -0.89
CA ASN A 96 -6.05 -2.54 0.32
C ASN A 96 -5.71 -4.02 0.05
N SER A 97 -4.67 -4.52 0.71
CA SER A 97 -4.20 -5.90 0.52
C SER A 97 -5.22 -6.98 0.83
N LYS A 98 -6.13 -6.75 1.79
CA LYS A 98 -7.15 -7.74 2.18
C LYS A 98 -8.28 -7.85 1.15
N ALA A 99 -8.50 -6.79 0.35
CA ALA A 99 -9.56 -6.74 -0.64
C ALA A 99 -9.09 -7.18 -2.04
N LEU A 100 -7.81 -6.99 -2.34
CA LEU A 100 -7.21 -7.30 -3.64
C LEU A 100 -6.64 -8.72 -3.68
N THR A 101 -7.54 -9.71 -3.70
CA THR A 101 -7.19 -11.12 -3.90
C THR A 101 -6.97 -11.44 -5.38
N ILE A 102 -6.13 -12.45 -5.65
CA ILE A 102 -5.86 -12.92 -7.01
C ILE A 102 -6.78 -14.11 -7.32
N SER A 103 -7.50 -14.03 -8.45
CA SER A 103 -8.27 -15.15 -8.98
C SER A 103 -7.62 -15.67 -10.27
N PRO A 104 -7.89 -16.93 -10.69
CA PRO A 104 -7.36 -17.48 -11.94
C PRO A 104 -7.66 -16.60 -13.16
N LEU A 105 -8.87 -16.03 -13.24
CA LEU A 105 -9.27 -15.10 -14.30
C LEU A 105 -8.36 -13.86 -14.38
N HIS A 106 -7.92 -13.31 -13.23
CA HIS A 106 -7.01 -12.17 -13.24
C HIS A 106 -5.64 -12.53 -13.83
N LEU A 107 -5.16 -13.76 -13.59
CA LEU A 107 -3.89 -14.22 -14.16
C LEU A 107 -3.98 -14.37 -15.68
N GLU A 108 -5.06 -14.96 -16.18
CA GLU A 108 -5.30 -15.09 -17.63
C GLU A 108 -5.34 -13.73 -18.31
N LEU A 109 -6.12 -12.78 -17.78
CA LEU A 109 -6.19 -11.41 -18.30
C LEU A 109 -4.83 -10.71 -18.22
N CYS A 110 -4.07 -10.89 -17.14
CA CYS A 110 -2.74 -10.30 -17.01
C CYS A 110 -1.79 -10.79 -18.10
N ILE A 111 -1.79 -12.10 -18.41
CA ILE A 111 -0.92 -12.68 -19.44
C ILE A 111 -1.33 -12.19 -20.83
N ASP A 112 -2.62 -12.21 -21.17
CA ASP A 112 -3.14 -11.73 -22.46
C ASP A 112 -2.82 -10.24 -22.67
N MET A 113 -3.02 -9.42 -21.63
CA MET A 113 -2.70 -8.00 -21.70
C MET A 113 -1.18 -7.76 -21.80
N ALA A 114 -0.36 -8.52 -21.07
CA ALA A 114 1.09 -8.40 -21.16
C ALA A 114 1.62 -8.68 -22.57
N GLN A 115 1.08 -9.68 -23.28
CA GLN A 115 1.45 -9.96 -24.67
C GLN A 115 1.12 -8.75 -25.57
N LYS A 116 -0.10 -8.23 -25.50
CA LYS A 116 -0.54 -7.05 -26.28
C LYS A 116 0.30 -5.81 -26.00
N ILE A 117 0.65 -5.57 -24.74
CA ILE A 117 1.50 -4.46 -24.31
C ILE A 117 2.90 -4.60 -24.90
N LEU A 118 3.49 -5.80 -24.81
CA LEU A 118 4.83 -6.06 -25.33
C LEU A 118 4.89 -5.90 -26.85
N ASP A 119 3.90 -6.40 -27.59
CA ASP A 119 3.84 -6.22 -29.05
C ASP A 119 3.80 -4.73 -29.44
N ARG A 120 3.01 -3.94 -28.71
CA ARG A 120 2.90 -2.50 -28.94
C ARG A 120 4.18 -1.75 -28.56
N ALA A 121 4.78 -2.11 -27.43
CA ALA A 121 6.04 -1.54 -26.97
C ALA A 121 7.18 -1.85 -27.95
N TRP A 122 7.22 -3.09 -28.44
CA TRP A 122 8.21 -3.53 -29.43
C TRP A 122 8.10 -2.75 -30.74
N TRP A 123 6.88 -2.55 -31.24
CA TRP A 123 6.67 -1.76 -32.46
C TRP A 123 7.11 -0.30 -32.27
N ARG A 124 6.80 0.30 -31.11
CA ARG A 124 7.23 1.65 -30.78
C ARG A 124 8.74 1.79 -30.68
N ALA A 125 9.45 0.80 -30.15
CA ALA A 125 10.91 0.88 -30.02
C ALA A 125 11.66 0.86 -31.36
N ARG A 126 10.99 0.43 -32.45
CA ARG A 126 11.57 0.33 -33.79
C ARG A 126 11.32 1.53 -34.71
N ASN A 127 10.38 2.40 -34.37
CA ASN A 127 9.98 3.59 -35.14
C ASN A 127 10.22 4.87 -34.32
#